data_AF-A0A965QQ35-F1
#
_entry.id   AF-A0A965QQ35-F1
#
_cell.length_a   1.000
_cell.length_b   1.000
_cell.length_c   1.000
_cell.angle_alpha   90.00
_cell.angle_beta   90.00
_cell.angle_gamma   90.00
#
_symmetry.space_group_name_H-M   'P 1'
#
loop_
_entity.id
_entity.type
_entity.pdbx_description
1 polymer ?
#
loop_
_entity_poly.entity_id
_entity_poly.type
_entity_poly.pdbx_seq_one_letter_code
_entity_poly.pdbx_strand_id
1 'polypeptide(L)'
;PIYPRRAQERGIMGYAVVSFTITETGTVENAEPIEGMCGDPTNPETVFRPCSIFNSAAARAATKLKYKPKIVDGNAVRVDDVPHKFTFILEET
;
A
#
# COMPACT_ATOMS: atom_id res chain seq x y z
N PRO A 1 -2.06 -5.27 6.02
CA PRO A 1 -2.62 -5.82 4.76
C PRO A 1 -2.71 -7.35 4.87
N ILE A 2 -3.62 -8.01 4.15
CA ILE A 2 -3.65 -9.49 4.11
C ILE A 2 -2.56 -9.95 3.15
N TYR A 3 -1.71 -10.89 3.58
CA TYR A 3 -0.66 -11.44 2.73
C TYR A 3 -1.27 -12.27 1.58
N PRO A 4 -0.89 -12.05 0.31
CA PRO A 4 -1.40 -12.87 -0.79
C PRO A 4 -0.98 -14.33 -0.63
N ARG A 5 -1.94 -15.26 -0.62
CA ARG A 5 -1.67 -16.70 -0.44
C ARG A 5 -0.59 -17.24 -1.40
N ARG A 6 -0.68 -16.90 -2.69
CA ARG A 6 0.33 -17.28 -3.69
C ARG A 6 1.73 -16.74 -3.40
N ALA A 7 1.83 -15.56 -2.81
CA ALA A 7 3.12 -14.99 -2.42
C ALA A 7 3.66 -15.73 -1.19
N GLN A 8 2.79 -16.01 -0.22
CA GLN A 8 3.13 -16.75 1.01
C GLN A 8 3.64 -18.16 0.69
N GLU A 9 2.90 -18.93 -0.11
CA GLU A 9 3.26 -20.29 -0.52
C GLU A 9 4.59 -20.36 -1.28
N ARG A 10 4.98 -19.27 -1.94
CA ARG A 10 6.19 -19.18 -2.76
C ARG A 10 7.36 -18.47 -2.09
N GLY A 11 7.22 -18.07 -0.82
CA GLY A 11 8.25 -17.31 -0.12
C GLY A 11 8.52 -15.92 -0.71
N ILE A 12 7.58 -15.36 -1.50
CA ILE A 12 7.78 -14.08 -2.17
C ILE A 12 7.44 -12.97 -1.20
N MET A 13 8.40 -12.08 -0.96
CA MET A 13 8.25 -10.81 -0.24
C MET A 13 8.34 -9.62 -1.19
N GLY A 14 8.02 -8.43 -0.71
CA GLY A 14 8.12 -7.23 -1.50
C GLY A 14 7.30 -6.08 -0.97
N TYR A 15 6.95 -5.15 -1.85
CA TYR A 15 6.08 -4.05 -1.49
C TYR A 15 5.19 -3.64 -2.68
N ALA A 16 4.13 -2.90 -2.39
CA ALA A 16 3.35 -2.19 -3.39
C ALA A 16 3.04 -0.78 -2.91
N VAL A 17 3.11 0.18 -3.83
CA VAL A 17 2.69 1.56 -3.61
C VAL A 17 1.34 1.75 -4.31
N VAL A 18 0.40 2.34 -3.58
CA VAL A 18 -0.90 2.73 -4.10
C VAL A 18 -1.06 4.24 -4.01
N SER A 19 -1.76 4.82 -4.97
CA SER A 19 -2.29 6.18 -4.90
C SER A 19 -3.77 6.12 -4.51
N PHE A 20 -4.25 7.08 -3.72
CA PHE A 20 -5.67 7.18 -3.37
C PHE A 20 -6.08 8.61 -3.04
N THR A 21 -7.38 8.81 -2.91
CA THR A 21 -7.97 10.05 -2.41
C THR A 21 -8.32 9.92 -0.93
N ILE A 22 -7.95 10.92 -0.13
CA ILE A 22 -8.47 11.13 1.23
C ILE A 22 -9.66 12.09 1.14
N THR A 23 -10.82 11.66 1.63
CA THR A 23 -12.05 12.48 1.65
C THR A 23 -12.01 13.54 2.75
N GLU A 24 -12.95 14.48 2.74
CA GLU A 24 -13.10 15.51 3.80
C GLU A 24 -13.36 14.89 5.18
N THR A 25 -13.86 13.66 5.23
CA THR A 25 -14.09 12.92 6.49
C THR A 25 -12.89 12.09 6.94
N GLY A 26 -11.81 12.06 6.14
CA GLY A 26 -10.60 11.30 6.42
C GLY A 26 -10.67 9.82 6.03
N THR A 27 -11.70 9.40 5.30
CA THR A 27 -11.76 8.06 4.70
C THR A 27 -10.96 8.01 3.40
N VAL A 28 -10.61 6.80 2.95
CA VAL A 28 -9.88 6.57 1.69
C VAL A 28 -10.80 5.99 0.62
N GLU A 29 -10.70 6.50 -0.60
CA GLU A 29 -11.36 5.98 -1.80
C GLU A 29 -10.43 6.00 -3.02
N ASN A 30 -10.86 5.37 -4.12
CA ASN A 30 -10.12 5.33 -5.40
C ASN A 30 -8.67 4.84 -5.26
N ALA A 31 -8.45 3.82 -4.44
CA ALA A 31 -7.13 3.26 -4.22
C ALA A 31 -6.67 2.42 -5.42
N GLU A 32 -5.62 2.89 -6.11
CA GLU A 32 -5.05 2.25 -7.30
C GLU A 32 -3.55 1.98 -7.12
N PRO A 33 -3.06 0.79 -7.52
CA PRO A 33 -1.63 0.49 -7.48
C PRO A 33 -0.86 1.28 -8.53
N ILE A 34 0.20 1.96 -8.10
CA ILE A 34 1.11 2.73 -8.98
C ILE A 34 2.50 2.11 -9.09
N GLU A 35 2.90 1.29 -8.10
CA GLU A 35 4.16 0.54 -8.14
C GLU A 35 4.00 -0.81 -7.42
N GLY A 36 4.66 -1.84 -7.92
CA GLY A 36 4.72 -3.15 -7.29
C GLY A 36 6.06 -3.81 -7.52
N MET A 37 6.73 -4.22 -6.45
CA MET A 37 8.08 -4.76 -6.48
C MET A 37 8.18 -6.01 -5.60
N CYS A 38 8.90 -7.00 -6.10
CA CYS A 38 9.22 -8.24 -5.40
C CYS A 38 10.71 -8.26 -5.07
N GLY A 39 11.03 -8.76 -3.89
CA GLY A 39 12.37 -8.76 -3.32
C GLY A 39 12.27 -8.81 -1.80
N ASP A 40 13.32 -9.28 -1.13
CA ASP A 40 13.39 -9.30 0.32
C ASP A 40 13.61 -7.88 0.90
N PRO A 41 12.60 -7.27 1.56
CA PRO A 41 12.73 -5.92 2.12
C PRO A 41 13.58 -5.86 3.38
N THR A 42 13.97 -7.00 3.94
CA THR A 42 14.82 -7.09 5.14
C THR A 42 16.31 -7.11 4.79
N ASN A 43 16.64 -7.53 3.56
CA ASN A 43 18.02 -7.55 3.06
C ASN A 43 18.31 -6.26 2.26
N PRO A 44 19.25 -5.39 2.69
CA PRO A 44 19.60 -4.16 1.99
C PRO A 44 20.28 -4.39 0.63
N GLU A 45 20.83 -5.57 0.39
CA GLU A 45 21.45 -5.93 -0.89
C GLU A 45 20.45 -6.46 -1.93
N THR A 46 19.18 -6.61 -1.55
CA THR A 46 18.11 -7.08 -2.45
C THR A 46 17.98 -6.18 -3.67
N VAL A 47 18.07 -6.79 -4.84
CA VAL A 47 17.65 -6.16 -6.11
C VAL A 47 16.16 -6.42 -6.31
N PHE A 48 15.34 -5.39 -6.07
CA PHE A 48 13.92 -5.46 -6.33
C PHE A 48 13.61 -5.57 -7.82
N ARG A 49 12.59 -6.37 -8.16
CA ARG A 49 12.09 -6.55 -9.53
C ARG A 49 10.61 -6.20 -9.62
N PRO A 50 10.16 -5.55 -10.70
CA PRO A 50 8.74 -5.27 -10.90
C PRO A 50 7.88 -6.53 -10.81
N CYS A 51 6.80 -6.47 -10.03
CA CYS A 51 5.82 -7.54 -9.92
C CYS A 51 4.47 -6.98 -9.43
N SER A 52 3.37 -7.65 -9.77
CA SER A 52 2.02 -7.19 -9.41
C SER A 52 1.36 -8.00 -8.29
N ILE A 53 2.09 -8.95 -7.68
CA ILE A 53 1.51 -9.95 -6.77
C ILE A 53 0.87 -9.32 -5.50
N PHE A 54 1.36 -8.16 -5.08
CA PHE A 54 0.91 -7.43 -3.90
C PHE A 54 -0.12 -6.33 -4.20
N ASN A 55 -0.28 -5.92 -5.46
CA ASN A 55 -1.06 -4.74 -5.86
C ASN A 55 -2.49 -4.78 -5.35
N SER A 56 -3.19 -5.90 -5.59
CA SER A 56 -4.58 -6.04 -5.17
C SER A 56 -4.76 -6.14 -3.65
N ALA A 57 -3.76 -6.66 -2.93
CA ALA A 57 -3.78 -6.72 -1.47
C ALA A 57 -3.53 -5.34 -0.86
N ALA A 58 -2.62 -4.56 -1.44
CA ALA A 58 -2.33 -3.18 -1.06
C ALA A 58 -3.54 -2.26 -1.30
N ALA A 59 -4.15 -2.30 -2.48
CA ALA A 59 -5.33 -1.48 -2.80
C ALA A 59 -6.51 -1.76 -1.84
N ARG A 60 -6.80 -3.04 -1.56
CA ARG A 60 -7.83 -3.42 -0.58
C ARG A 60 -7.48 -3.06 0.86
N ALA A 61 -6.20 -2.95 1.19
CA ALA A 61 -5.77 -2.51 2.52
C ALA A 61 -5.91 -0.99 2.66
N ALA A 62 -5.63 -0.23 1.60
CA ALA A 62 -5.75 1.22 1.58
C ALA A 62 -7.17 1.70 1.89
N THR A 63 -8.21 1.04 1.36
CA THR A 63 -9.60 1.41 1.62
C THR A 63 -10.03 1.26 3.09
N LYS A 64 -9.22 0.61 3.93
CA LYS A 64 -9.45 0.46 5.37
C LYS A 64 -8.73 1.52 6.21
N LEU A 65 -7.86 2.31 5.60
CA LEU A 65 -7.12 3.37 6.28
C LEU A 65 -8.07 4.52 6.64
N LYS A 66 -7.74 5.19 7.74
CA LYS A 66 -8.40 6.41 8.19
C LYS A 66 -7.34 7.45 8.53
N TYR A 67 -7.56 8.66 8.07
CA TYR A 67 -6.69 9.80 8.26
C TYR A 67 -7.40 10.89 9.06
N LYS A 68 -6.62 11.76 9.69
CA LYS A 68 -7.16 13.02 10.18
C LYS A 68 -7.45 13.91 8.96
N PRO A 69 -8.67 14.47 8.83
CA PRO A 69 -8.99 15.39 7.75
C PRO A 69 -7.97 16.53 7.69
N LYS A 70 -7.56 16.88 6.47
CA LYS A 70 -6.76 18.08 6.24
C LYS A 70 -7.67 19.28 6.37
N ILE A 71 -7.30 20.25 7.22
CA ILE A 71 -8.03 21.50 7.38
C ILE A 71 -7.26 22.62 6.66
N VAL A 72 -7.95 23.38 5.82
CA VAL A 72 -7.44 24.59 5.15
C VAL A 72 -8.49 25.68 5.36
N ASP A 73 -8.08 26.82 5.93
CA ASP A 73 -8.96 27.95 6.23
C ASP A 73 -10.23 27.56 7.04
N GLY A 74 -10.05 26.66 8.01
CA GLY A 74 -11.14 26.18 8.86
C GLY A 74 -12.05 25.11 8.24
N ASN A 75 -11.84 24.75 6.97
CA ASN A 75 -12.65 23.78 6.26
C ASN A 75 -11.88 22.48 6.00
N ALA A 76 -12.55 21.33 6.13
CA ALA A 76 -11.99 20.05 5.73
C ALA A 76 -11.93 19.95 4.21
N VAL A 77 -10.77 19.54 3.68
CA VAL A 77 -10.53 19.44 2.24
C VAL A 77 -10.13 18.03 1.83
N ARG A 78 -10.62 17.63 0.66
CA ARG A 78 -10.18 16.44 -0.07
C ARG A 78 -8.71 16.56 -0.46
N VAL A 79 -7.99 15.44 -0.45
CA VAL A 79 -6.60 15.35 -0.90
C VAL A 79 -6.47 14.17 -1.86
N ASP A 80 -6.20 14.47 -3.12
CA ASP A 80 -6.03 13.48 -4.18
C ASP A 80 -4.57 13.03 -4.32
N ASP A 81 -4.39 11.94 -5.06
CA ASP A 81 -3.09 11.39 -5.46
C ASP A 81 -2.11 11.11 -4.31
N VAL A 82 -2.61 10.67 -3.16
CA VAL A 82 -1.79 10.39 -1.98
C VAL A 82 -1.09 9.03 -2.11
N PRO A 83 0.25 8.98 -2.20
CA PRO A 83 0.96 7.70 -2.27
C PRO A 83 1.09 7.07 -0.89
N HIS A 84 0.92 5.74 -0.82
CA HIS A 84 1.18 4.95 0.37
C HIS A 84 1.84 3.63 0.03
N LYS A 85 2.95 3.32 0.72
CA LYS A 85 3.71 2.08 0.53
C LYS A 85 3.30 1.03 1.56
N PHE A 86 2.87 -0.14 1.09
CA PHE A 86 2.67 -1.34 1.90
C PHE A 86 3.82 -2.32 1.67
N THR A 87 4.52 -2.67 2.74
CA THR A 87 5.58 -3.69 2.71
C THR A 87 5.02 -5.04 3.19
N PHE A 88 5.36 -6.11 2.49
CA PHE A 88 4.97 -7.48 2.77
C PHE A 88 6.23 -8.28 3.10
N ILE A 89 6.37 -8.63 4.37
CA ILE A 89 7.48 -9.41 4.93
C ILE A 89 6.88 -10.70 5.51
N LEU A 90 7.52 -11.84 5.27
CA LEU A 90 7.16 -13.09 5.92
C LEU A 90 7.75 -13.09 7.34
N GLU A 91 6.95 -13.47 8.33
CA GLU A 91 7.50 -13.77 9.64
C GLU A 91 8.35 -15.05 9.55
N GLU A 92 9.51 -15.06 10.19
CA GLU A 92 10.28 -16.28 10.39
C GLU A 92 9.41 -17.26 11.20
N THR A 93 9.38 -18.52 10.78
CA THR A 93 8.65 -19.59 11.49
C THR A 93 9.54 -20.24 12.52
#